data_AF-A0A8C0E8U7-F1
#
_entry.id   AF-A0A8C0E8U7-F1
#
_cell.length_a   1.000
_cell.length_b   1.000
_cell.length_c   1.000
_cell.angle_alpha   90.00
_cell.angle_beta   90.00
_cell.angle_gamma   90.00
#
_symmetry.space_group_name_H-M   'P 1'
#
loop_
_entity.id
_entity.type
_entity.pdbx_description
1 polymer ?
#
loop_
_entity_poly.entity_id
_entity_poly.type
_entity_poly.pdbx_seq_one_letter_code
_entity_poly.pdbx_strand_id
1 'polypeptide(L)' 'MGRTHAPGKGLSQSALPYRRSVPTWLKLTSDDGKEQVYKLAKKGLTPSQIGCA' A
#
# COMPACT_ATOMS: atom_id res chain seq x y z
N MET A 1 -2.71 13.29 9.75
CA MET A 1 -4.20 13.24 9.65
C MET A 1 -4.81 14.16 10.71
N GLY A 2 -6.04 14.68 10.49
CA GLY A 2 -6.80 15.36 11.55
C GLY A 2 -6.92 16.90 11.49
N ARG A 3 -6.95 17.49 10.28
CA ARG A 3 -7.09 18.95 10.09
C ARG A 3 -8.43 19.40 9.53
N THR A 4 -9.15 18.52 8.83
CA THR A 4 -10.27 18.91 7.97
C THR A 4 -11.42 19.59 8.74
N HIS A 5 -11.68 19.20 9.98
CA HIS A 5 -12.78 19.75 10.80
C HIS A 5 -12.38 20.06 12.25
N ALA A 6 -11.08 20.09 12.56
CA ALA A 6 -10.58 20.36 13.90
C ALA A 6 -9.24 21.11 13.84
N PRO A 7 -8.91 21.98 14.82
CA PRO A 7 -7.66 22.75 14.86
C PRO A 7 -6.40 21.91 15.16
N GLY A 8 -6.44 20.61 14.89
CA GLY A 8 -5.35 19.68 15.19
C GLY A 8 -4.11 19.88 14.32
N LYS A 9 -2.93 19.61 14.89
CA LYS A 9 -1.62 19.66 14.19
C LYS A 9 -1.01 18.27 13.96
N GLY A 10 -1.84 17.26 13.67
CA GLY A 10 -1.38 15.88 13.53
C GLY A 10 -0.36 15.68 12.38
N LEU A 11 0.78 15.06 12.70
CA LEU A 11 1.92 14.85 11.79
C LEU A 11 2.08 13.39 11.29
N SER A 12 1.31 12.45 11.83
CA SER A 12 1.43 11.04 11.46
C SER A 12 1.05 10.81 9.99
N GLN A 13 2.02 10.34 9.20
CA GLN A 13 1.90 9.86 7.81
C GLN A 13 2.93 8.76 7.56
N SER A 14 2.69 7.91 6.56
CA SER A 14 3.67 6.93 6.11
C SER A 14 4.85 7.63 5.42
N ALA A 15 6.06 7.09 5.61
CA ALA A 15 7.26 7.53 4.91
C ALA A 15 7.70 6.43 3.94
N LEU A 16 7.86 6.78 2.67
CA LEU A 16 8.33 5.84 1.66
C LEU A 16 9.87 5.72 1.71
N PRO A 17 10.44 4.54 1.42
CA PRO A 17 11.89 4.40 1.29
C PRO A 17 12.45 5.32 0.21
N TYR A 18 13.69 5.79 0.41
CA TYR A 18 14.39 6.61 -0.57
C TYR A 18 14.58 5.87 -1.91
N ARG A 19 14.96 4.59 -1.84
CA ARG A 19 15.18 3.73 -3.01
C ARG A 19 13.95 2.88 -3.29
N ARG A 20 13.49 2.85 -4.55
CA ARG A 20 12.30 2.09 -5.00
C ARG A 20 12.58 0.78 -5.72
N SER A 21 13.85 0.38 -5.84
CA SER A 21 14.18 -0.92 -6.43
C SER A 21 13.81 -2.06 -5.50
N VAL A 22 13.48 -3.20 -6.07
CA VAL A 22 13.16 -4.42 -5.32
C VAL A 22 14.35 -4.84 -4.45
N PRO A 23 14.14 -5.15 -3.16
CA PRO A 23 15.20 -5.69 -2.32
C PRO A 23 15.57 -7.11 -2.73
N THR A 24 16.84 -7.48 -2.62
CA THR A 24 17.39 -8.76 -3.13
C THR A 24 16.78 -10.01 -2.50
N TRP A 25 16.26 -9.90 -1.27
CA TRP A 25 15.60 -11.02 -0.58
C TRP A 25 14.17 -11.28 -1.09
N LEU A 26 13.56 -10.34 -1.83
CA LEU A 26 12.22 -10.52 -2.36
C LEU A 26 12.28 -11.21 -3.73
N LYS A 27 11.74 -12.43 -3.80
CA LYS A 27 11.70 -13.25 -5.03
C LYS A 27 10.40 -13.12 -5.81
N LEU A 28 9.56 -12.15 -5.47
CA LEU A 28 8.27 -11.95 -6.13
C LEU A 28 8.48 -11.38 -7.53
N THR A 29 7.86 -12.00 -8.54
CA THR A 29 7.86 -11.44 -9.89
C THR A 29 6.75 -10.41 -10.05
N SER A 30 6.87 -9.55 -11.07
CA SER A 30 5.82 -8.58 -11.39
C SER A 30 4.51 -9.23 -11.83
N ASP A 31 4.55 -10.46 -12.34
CA ASP A 31 3.36 -11.16 -12.82
C ASP A 31 2.54 -11.72 -11.65
N ASP A 32 3.22 -12.35 -10.69
CA ASP A 32 2.62 -12.84 -9.45
C ASP A 32 1.91 -11.72 -8.67
N GLY A 33 2.53 -10.53 -8.61
CA GLY A 33 1.94 -9.37 -7.94
C GLY A 33 0.64 -8.90 -8.60
N LYS A 34 0.56 -8.92 -9.94
CA LYS A 34 -0.66 -8.56 -10.67
C LYS A 34 -1.77 -9.57 -10.43
N GLU A 35 -1.43 -10.86 -10.47
CA GLU A 35 -2.40 -11.93 -10.27
C GLU A 35 -3.03 -11.86 -8.88
N GLN A 36 -2.23 -11.59 -7.84
CA GLN A 36 -2.73 -11.38 -6.47
C GLN A 36 -3.69 -10.21 -6.39
N VAL A 37 -3.35 -9.06 -6.99
CA VAL A 37 -4.22 -7.88 -7.02
C VAL A 37 -5.55 -8.21 -7.70
N TYR A 38 -5.54 -8.90 -8.85
CA TYR A 38 -6.78 -9.28 -9.54
C TYR A 38 -7.64 -10.25 -8.75
N LYS A 39 -7.02 -11.25 -8.11
CA LYS A 39 -7.74 -12.22 -7.25
C LYS A 39 -8.43 -11.51 -6.09
N LEU A 40 -7.74 -10.59 -5.41
CA LEU A 40 -8.29 -9.86 -4.27
C LEU A 40 -9.34 -8.82 -4.69
N ALA A 41 -9.13 -8.14 -5.82
CA ALA A 41 -10.10 -7.20 -6.38
C ALA A 41 -11.40 -7.92 -6.80
N LYS A 42 -11.30 -9.10 -7.42
CA LYS A 42 -12.48 -9.93 -7.77
C LYS A 42 -13.26 -10.43 -6.55
N LYS A 43 -12.60 -10.57 -5.39
CA LYS A 43 -13.25 -10.87 -4.11
C LYS A 43 -13.99 -9.67 -3.50
N GLY A 44 -13.88 -8.47 -4.11
CA GLY A 44 -14.56 -7.25 -3.65
C GLY A 44 -13.82 -6.51 -2.54
N LEU A 45 -12.54 -6.80 -2.31
CA LEU A 45 -11.71 -6.06 -1.34
C LEU A 45 -11.47 -4.63 -1.84
N THR A 46 -11.43 -3.68 -0.90
CA THR A 46 -11.12 -2.29 -1.24
C THR A 46 -9.62 -2.12 -1.53
N PRO A 47 -9.22 -1.19 -2.40
CA PRO A 47 -7.80 -0.99 -2.74
C PRO A 47 -6.89 -0.76 -1.52
N SER A 48 -7.39 -0.06 -0.49
CA SER A 48 -6.66 0.16 0.76
C SER A 48 -6.40 -1.14 1.53
N GLN A 49 -7.33 -2.10 1.49
CA GLN A 49 -7.14 -3.41 2.12
C GLN A 49 -6.20 -4.29 1.28
N ILE A 50 -6.27 -4.21 -0.06
CA ILE A 50 -5.39 -4.97 -0.95
C ILE A 50 -3.93 -4.53 -0.78
N GLY A 51 -3.67 -3.23 -0.70
CA GLY A 51 -2.31 -2.71 -0.52
C GLY A 51 -1.75 -2.85 0.91
N CYS A 52 -2.59 -3.24 1.86
CA CYS A 52 -2.20 -3.54 3.24
C CYS A 52 -1.94 -5.04 3.47
N ALA A 53 -2.50 -5.90 2.62
CA ALA A 53 -2.33 -7.35 2.64
C ALA A 53 -0.99 -7.77 2.04
#